data_AF-A0A975S076-F1
#
_entry.id   AF-A0A975S076-F1
#
_cell.length_a   1.000
_cell.length_b   1.000
_cell.length_c   1.000
_cell.angle_alpha   90.00
_cell.angle_beta   90.00
_cell.angle_gamma   90.00
#
_symmetry.space_group_name_H-M   'P 1'
#
loop_
_entity.id
_entity.type
_entity.pdbx_description
1 polymer ?
#
loop_
_entity_poly.entity_id
_entity_poly.type
_entity_poly.pdbx_seq_one_letter_code
_entity_poly.pdbx_strand_id
1 'polypeptide(L)'
;MSGNKASVSLIAQGTEYELLGSEDGAAFILRSKADFFAAHLQGEDATRFRTDYDAIRLQFPDWKPDQTLAQLWDQGGYSWLAAQEAD
;
A
#
# COMPACT_ATOMS: atom_id res chain seq x y z
N MET A 1 -16.43 -22.04 -4.67
CA MET A 1 -15.26 -21.67 -3.85
C MET A 1 -15.31 -20.17 -3.66
N SER A 2 -15.98 -19.69 -2.61
CA SER A 2 -16.04 -18.26 -2.30
C SER A 2 -14.78 -17.92 -1.53
N GLY A 3 -13.76 -17.39 -2.22
CA GLY A 3 -12.53 -16.92 -1.59
C GLY A 3 -12.89 -15.82 -0.59
N ASN A 4 -12.49 -15.99 0.66
CA ASN A 4 -12.63 -14.97 1.68
C ASN A 4 -11.73 -13.80 1.25
N LYS A 5 -12.30 -12.78 0.58
CA LYS A 5 -11.62 -11.50 0.38
C LYS A 5 -11.42 -10.94 1.78
N ALA A 6 -10.20 -11.07 2.32
CA ALA A 6 -9.86 -10.48 3.60
C ALA A 6 -10.29 -9.00 3.58
N SER A 7 -11.13 -8.61 4.53
CA SER A 7 -11.57 -7.22 4.65
C SER A 7 -10.36 -6.36 4.95
N VAL A 8 -10.05 -5.43 4.07
CA VAL A 8 -8.98 -4.45 4.27
C VAL A 8 -9.57 -3.18 4.89
N SER A 9 -8.83 -2.57 5.81
CA SER A 9 -9.18 -1.31 6.47
C SER A 9 -8.14 -0.24 6.17
N LEU A 10 -8.54 1.02 6.28
CA LEU A 10 -7.65 2.15 6.07
C LEU A 10 -6.53 2.18 7.12
N ILE A 11 -5.27 2.20 6.67
CA ILE A 11 -4.08 2.31 7.51
C ILE A 11 -3.53 3.73 7.46
N ALA A 12 -3.45 4.32 6.26
CA ALA A 12 -2.95 5.67 6.06
C ALA A 12 -3.63 6.32 4.85
N GLN A 13 -3.94 7.61 4.98
CA GLN A 13 -4.57 8.37 3.92
C GLN A 13 -3.82 9.69 3.71
N GLY A 14 -3.44 9.93 2.46
CA GLY A 14 -3.05 11.23 1.96
C GLY A 14 -4.01 11.73 0.88
N THR A 15 -3.67 12.88 0.31
CA THR A 15 -4.41 13.49 -0.80
C THR A 15 -4.24 12.68 -2.08
N GLU A 16 -3.02 12.20 -2.36
CA GLU A 16 -2.68 11.51 -3.60
C GLU A 16 -2.61 10.00 -3.42
N TYR A 17 -2.25 9.54 -2.22
CA TYR A 17 -2.08 8.12 -1.93
C TYR A 17 -2.98 7.64 -0.79
N GLU A 18 -3.24 6.34 -0.81
CA GLU A 18 -3.95 5.65 0.26
C GLU A 18 -3.38 4.25 0.46
N LEU A 19 -3.31 3.81 1.71
CA LEU A 19 -2.92 2.47 2.09
C LEU A 19 -4.05 1.81 2.89
N LEU A 20 -4.53 0.69 2.38
CA LEU A 20 -5.38 -0.23 3.12
C LEU A 20 -4.60 -1.50 3.45
N GLY A 21 -5.00 -2.20 4.52
CA GLY A 21 -4.47 -3.52 4.81
C GLY A 21 -5.40 -4.37 5.64
N SER A 22 -5.20 -5.68 5.61
CA SER A 22 -5.92 -6.63 6.43
C SER A 22 -5.44 -6.55 7.89
N GLU A 23 -6.29 -6.95 8.83
CA GLU A 23 -5.99 -6.91 10.27
C GLU A 23 -4.76 -7.75 10.64
N ASP A 24 -4.56 -8.88 9.96
CA ASP A 24 -3.41 -9.77 10.14
C ASP A 24 -2.13 -9.30 9.40
N GLY A 25 -2.23 -8.23 8.60
CA GLY A 25 -1.14 -7.73 7.77
C GLY A 25 -0.72 -8.68 6.63
N ALA A 26 -1.56 -9.65 6.26
CA ALA A 26 -1.29 -10.58 5.17
C ALA A 26 -1.60 -10.01 3.77
N ALA A 27 -2.34 -8.90 3.71
CA ALA A 27 -2.69 -8.22 2.47
C ALA A 27 -2.64 -6.70 2.63
N PHE A 28 -2.18 -6.02 1.58
CA PHE A 28 -2.20 -4.56 1.48
C PHE A 28 -2.73 -4.11 0.12
N ILE A 29 -3.30 -2.91 0.09
CA ILE A 29 -3.63 -2.20 -1.15
C ILE A 29 -3.02 -0.82 -1.04
N LEU A 30 -2.01 -0.54 -1.87
CA LEU A 30 -1.43 0.79 -2.04
C LEU A 30 -2.04 1.42 -3.30
N ARG A 31 -2.72 2.54 -3.13
CA ARG A 31 -3.46 3.22 -4.22
C ARG A 31 -2.83 4.57 -4.55
N SER A 32 -2.62 4.83 -5.84
CA SER A 32 -2.43 6.16 -6.41
C SER A 32 -3.78 6.67 -6.92
N LYS A 33 -4.31 7.72 -6.27
CA LYS A 33 -5.63 8.30 -6.58
C LYS A 33 -5.62 9.18 -7.83
N ALA A 34 -4.46 9.75 -8.18
CA ALA A 34 -4.33 10.64 -9.34
C ALA A 34 -4.52 9.88 -10.66
N ASP A 35 -3.98 8.67 -10.73
CA ASP A 35 -3.94 7.87 -11.96
C ASP A 35 -4.88 6.66 -11.94
N PHE A 36 -5.61 6.46 -10.83
CA PHE A 36 -6.47 5.30 -10.58
C PHE A 36 -5.73 3.97 -10.71
N PHE A 37 -4.55 3.87 -10.08
CA PHE A 37 -3.78 2.62 -10.02
C PHE A 37 -3.71 2.10 -8.60
N ALA A 38 -3.80 0.77 -8.45
CA ALA A 38 -3.64 0.11 -7.17
C ALA A 38 -2.73 -1.11 -7.28
N ALA A 39 -1.77 -1.20 -6.35
CA ALA A 39 -0.97 -2.39 -6.13
C ALA A 39 -1.64 -3.24 -5.04
N HIS A 40 -2.12 -4.42 -5.43
CA HIS A 40 -2.69 -5.41 -4.52
C HIS A 40 -1.59 -6.40 -4.10
N LEU A 41 -1.17 -6.30 -2.84
CA LEU A 41 -0.01 -7.01 -2.33
C LEU A 41 -0.47 -8.13 -1.40
N GLN A 42 0.02 -9.35 -1.63
CA GLN A 42 -0.29 -10.55 -0.84
C GLN A 42 0.96 -11.44 -0.72
N GLY A 43 0.97 -12.34 0.26
CA GLY A 43 2.06 -13.31 0.41
C GLY A 43 3.43 -12.64 0.63
N GLU A 44 4.41 -12.98 -0.19
CA GLU A 44 5.77 -12.45 -0.08
C GLU A 44 5.82 -10.93 -0.31
N ASP A 45 5.02 -10.41 -1.25
CA ASP A 45 4.96 -8.97 -1.53
C ASP A 45 4.39 -8.20 -0.35
N ALA A 46 3.37 -8.73 0.33
CA ALA A 46 2.80 -8.12 1.54
C ALA A 46 3.82 -8.14 2.70
N THR A 47 4.56 -9.24 2.86
CA THR A 47 5.60 -9.37 3.89
C THR A 47 6.72 -8.36 3.69
N ARG A 48 7.18 -8.21 2.44
CA ARG A 48 8.17 -7.21 2.07
C ARG A 48 7.64 -5.79 2.27
N PHE A 49 6.43 -5.52 1.79
CA PHE A 49 5.80 -4.20 1.91
C PHE A 49 5.69 -3.73 3.34
N ARG A 50 5.25 -4.61 4.25
CA ARG A 50 5.18 -4.29 5.67
C ARG A 50 6.54 -3.88 6.22
N THR A 51 7.59 -4.64 5.90
CA THR A 51 8.96 -4.36 6.34
C THR A 51 9.44 -3.01 5.82
N ASP A 52 9.22 -2.72 4.54
CA ASP A 52 9.62 -1.46 3.91
C ASP A 52 8.84 -0.26 4.48
N TYR A 53 7.52 -0.41 4.70
CA TYR A 53 6.67 0.61 5.31
C TYR A 53 7.10 0.93 6.75
N ASP A 54 7.32 -0.09 7.57
CA ASP A 54 7.76 0.08 8.97
C ASP A 54 9.16 0.75 9.02
N ALA A 55 10.06 0.38 8.12
CA ALA A 55 11.39 0.99 8.02
C ALA A 55 11.33 2.48 7.65
N ILE A 56 10.51 2.86 6.67
CA ILE A 56 10.35 4.28 6.27
C ILE A 56 9.73 5.09 7.40
N ARG A 57 8.71 4.55 8.09
CA ARG A 57 8.08 5.21 9.25
C ARG A 57 9.06 5.43 10.40
N LEU A 58 10.00 4.51 10.60
CA LEU A 58 11.05 4.65 11.60
C LEU A 58 12.11 5.67 11.18
N GLN A 59 12.52 5.66 9.91
CA GLN A 59 13.57 6.54 9.39
C GLN A 59 13.10 8.00 9.27
N PHE A 60 11.82 8.20 8.92
CA PHE A 60 11.24 9.52 8.68
C PHE A 60 9.92 9.70 9.46
N PRO A 61 9.97 9.81 10.80
CA PRO A 61 8.78 9.84 11.63
C PRO A 61 7.87 11.06 11.40
N ASP A 62 8.44 12.18 10.91
CA ASP A 62 7.72 13.42 10.66
C ASP A 62 7.06 13.48 9.27
N TRP A 63 7.26 12.46 8.42
CA TRP A 63 6.69 12.43 7.09
C TRP A 63 5.18 12.21 7.13
N LYS A 64 4.49 12.97 6.27
CA LYS A 64 3.06 12.78 6.06
C LYS A 64 2.79 11.51 5.24
N PRO A 65 1.55 10.98 5.27
CA PRO A 65 1.18 9.79 4.50
C PRO A 65 1.60 9.85 3.02
N ASP A 66 1.29 10.93 2.29
CA ASP A 66 1.66 11.03 0.86
C ASP A 66 3.16 10.88 0.63
N GLN A 67 4.01 11.46 1.48
CA GLN A 67 5.47 11.35 1.32
C GLN A 67 5.96 9.91 1.52
N THR A 68 5.43 9.24 2.55
CA THR A 68 5.76 7.83 2.83
C THR A 68 5.27 6.91 1.72
N LEU A 69 4.03 7.11 1.27
CA LEU A 69 3.38 6.25 0.29
C LEU A 69 3.94 6.47 -1.12
N ALA A 70 4.27 7.71 -1.50
CA ALA A 70 4.98 8.01 -2.75
C ALA A 70 6.37 7.37 -2.78
N GLN A 71 7.11 7.43 -1.67
CA GLN A 71 8.41 6.75 -1.57
C GLN A 71 8.29 5.25 -1.81
N LEU A 72 7.28 4.58 -1.26
CA LEU A 72 7.03 3.17 -1.52
C LEU A 72 6.60 2.92 -2.97
N TRP A 73 5.71 3.75 -3.49
CA TRP A 73 5.22 3.64 -4.87
C TRP A 73 6.35 3.69 -5.90
N ASP A 74 7.20 4.70 -5.79
CA ASP A 74 8.26 4.97 -6.76
C ASP A 74 9.56 4.22 -6.42
N GLN A 75 10.12 4.44 -5.23
CA GLN A 75 11.43 3.90 -4.85
C GLN A 75 11.34 2.47 -4.30
N GLY A 76 10.22 2.12 -3.66
CA GLY A 76 9.92 0.73 -3.29
C GLY A 76 9.54 -0.14 -4.49
N GLY A 77 9.22 0.47 -5.63
CA GLY A 77 8.90 -0.20 -6.90
C GLY A 77 7.50 -0.82 -6.93
N TYR A 78 6.62 -0.50 -5.98
CA TYR A 78 5.27 -1.06 -5.93
C TYR A 78 4.37 -0.59 -7.08
N SER A 79 4.70 0.52 -7.72
CA SER A 79 4.07 0.97 -8.97
C SER A 79 4.13 -0.07 -10.10
N TRP A 80 5.18 -0.90 -10.16
CA TRP A 80 5.32 -1.96 -11.16
C TRP A 80 4.34 -3.12 -10.97
N LEU A 81 3.81 -3.28 -9.75
CA LEU A 81 2.82 -4.30 -9.41
C LEU A 81 1.39 -3.75 -9.51
N ALA A 82 1.25 -2.45 -9.80
CA ALA A 82 -0.03 -1.80 -9.83
C ALA A 82 -0.80 -2.12 -11.12
N ALA A 83 -2.10 -2.28 -10.98
CA ALA A 83 -3.04 -2.34 -12.09
C ALA A 83 -3.99 -1.16 -12.02
N GLN A 84 -4.48 -0.72 -13.18
CA GLN A 84 -5.51 0.31 -13.24
C GLN A 84 -6.78 -0.22 -12.59
N GLU A 85 -7.34 0.54 -11.66
CA GLU A 85 -8.64 0.27 -11.07
C GLU A 85 -9.72 0.50 -12.14
N ALA A 86 -10.66 -0.43 -12.26
CA ALA A 86 -11.83 -0.22 -13.09
C ALA A 86 -12.74 0.81 -12.41
N ASP A 87 -13.14 1.84 -13.16
CA ASP A 87 -14.13 2.86 -12.77
C ASP A 87 -15.47 2.25 -12.31
#